data_AF-A0AAN8VEX9-F1
#
_entry.id   AF-A0AAN8VEX9-F1
#
_cell.length_a   1.000
_cell.length_b   1.000
_cell.length_c   1.000
_cell.angle_alpha   90.00
_cell.angle_beta   90.00
_cell.angle_gamma   90.00
#
_symmetry.space_group_name_H-M   'P 1'
#
loop_
_entity.id
_entity.type
_entity.pdbx_description
1 polymer ?
#
loop_
_entity_poly.entity_id
_entity_poly.type
_entity_poly.pdbx_seq_one_letter_code
_entity_poly.pdbx_strand_id
1 'polypeptide(L)'
;MGESLLAAYLQPLLDKLAPGPRMNFAHQQGFHSELRKWRSLLRQIKLVSGDAEEKQMNDVEVKRWVDELLLLAYDADDVLEELYHKALQRHNRSSSDSATSSSQVQDLLAQIQSITTRFVYIDEEKSDLGLKERPGVMSSLVSP
;
A
#
# COMPACT_ATOMS: atom_id res chain seq x y z
N MET A 1 8.96 19.59 -14.78
CA MET A 1 8.03 18.51 -14.42
C MET A 1 7.88 18.56 -12.92
N GLY A 2 6.67 18.85 -12.44
CA GLY A 2 6.39 18.83 -11.00
C GLY A 2 6.37 17.40 -10.49
N GLU A 3 6.75 17.20 -9.24
CA GLU A 3 6.51 15.93 -8.54
C GLU A 3 5.01 15.65 -8.55
N SER A 4 4.60 14.46 -8.97
CA SER A 4 3.18 14.06 -8.95
C SER A 4 2.67 14.05 -7.51
N LEU A 5 1.55 14.72 -7.25
CA LEU A 5 0.95 14.75 -5.91
C LEU A 5 0.49 13.35 -5.51
N LEU A 6 -0.06 12.59 -6.46
CA LEU A 6 -0.45 11.19 -6.22
C LEU A 6 0.79 10.35 -5.88
N ALA A 7 1.90 10.51 -6.60
CA ALA A 7 3.14 9.79 -6.28
C ALA A 7 3.72 10.18 -4.91
N ALA A 8 3.65 11.46 -4.54
CA ALA A 8 4.07 11.96 -3.24
C ALA A 8 3.20 11.41 -2.11
N TYR A 9 1.89 11.25 -2.35
CA TYR A 9 0.94 10.67 -1.41
C TYR A 9 1.14 9.16 -1.19
N LEU A 10 1.47 8.41 -2.24
CA LEU A 10 1.73 6.96 -2.12
C LEU A 10 3.08 6.65 -1.45
N GLN A 11 4.01 7.60 -1.42
CA GLN A 11 5.36 7.38 -0.89
C GLN A 11 5.39 7.03 0.61
N PRO A 12 4.72 7.76 1.52
CA PRO A 12 4.63 7.38 2.93
C PRO A 12 4.13 5.95 3.16
N LEU A 13 3.12 5.51 2.39
CA LEU A 13 2.59 4.15 2.48
C LEU A 13 3.63 3.10 2.05
N LEU A 14 4.38 3.38 0.97
CA LEU A 14 5.51 2.55 0.52
C LEU A 14 6.64 2.48 1.56
N ASP A 15 6.89 3.56 2.28
CA ASP A 15 7.91 3.62 3.34
C ASP A 15 7.49 2.78 4.56
N LYS A 16 6.21 2.81 4.95
CA LYS A 16 5.66 1.92 5.99
C LYS A 16 5.77 0.44 5.59
N LEU A 17 5.68 0.15 4.31
CA LEU A 17 5.82 -1.19 3.74
C LEU A 17 7.29 -1.61 3.50
N ALA A 18 8.27 -0.74 3.74
CA ALA A 18 9.67 -1.06 3.55
C ALA A 18 10.14 -2.12 4.56
N PRO A 19 11.18 -2.91 4.23
CA PRO A 19 11.79 -3.84 5.17
C PRO A 19 12.27 -3.08 6.41
N GLY A 20 11.90 -3.56 7.59
CA GLY A 20 12.23 -2.91 8.85
C GLY A 20 11.48 -3.53 10.02
N PRO A 21 11.66 -2.97 11.23
CA PRO A 21 11.10 -3.52 12.46
C PRO A 21 9.57 -3.71 12.40
N ARG A 22 8.85 -2.78 11.77
CA ARG A 22 7.39 -2.86 11.58
C ARG A 22 6.99 -4.07 10.74
N MET A 23 7.73 -4.35 9.66
CA MET A 23 7.43 -5.44 8.74
C MET A 23 7.83 -6.82 9.29
N ASN A 24 8.84 -6.88 10.18
CA ASN A 24 9.27 -8.12 10.82
C ASN A 24 8.17 -8.73 11.69
N PHE A 25 7.35 -7.90 12.36
CA PHE A 25 6.22 -8.39 13.13
C PHE A 25 5.11 -8.98 12.25
N ALA A 26 4.79 -8.30 11.14
CA ALA A 26 3.80 -8.78 10.19
C ALA A 26 4.16 -10.19 9.66
N HIS A 27 5.45 -10.45 9.49
CA HIS A 27 5.95 -11.78 9.14
C HIS A 27 5.67 -12.83 10.20
N GLN A 28 5.86 -12.50 11.48
CA GLN A 28 5.55 -13.43 12.57
C GLN A 28 4.06 -13.75 12.70
N GLN A 29 3.17 -12.88 12.18
CA GLN A 29 1.71 -13.09 12.17
C GLN A 29 1.18 -13.64 10.83
N GLY A 30 2.06 -13.94 9.86
CA GLY A 30 1.65 -14.54 8.58
C GLY A 30 1.18 -13.56 7.51
N PHE A 31 1.27 -12.25 7.70
CA PHE A 31 0.82 -11.23 6.74
C PHE A 31 1.87 -10.85 5.68
N HIS A 32 3.07 -11.44 5.72
CA HIS A 32 4.22 -10.99 4.93
C HIS A 32 3.97 -11.06 3.41
N SER A 33 3.30 -12.10 2.94
CA SER A 33 2.99 -12.30 1.53
C SER A 33 2.15 -11.15 0.97
N GLU A 34 1.07 -10.83 1.65
CA GLU A 34 0.08 -9.81 1.28
C GLU A 34 0.72 -8.43 1.31
N LEU A 35 1.45 -8.08 2.38
CA LEU A 35 2.09 -6.77 2.49
C LEU A 35 3.22 -6.58 1.48
N ARG A 36 3.97 -7.63 1.14
CA ARG A 36 4.94 -7.57 0.02
C ARG A 36 4.22 -7.37 -1.32
N LYS A 37 3.07 -8.00 -1.51
CA LYS A 37 2.24 -7.82 -2.70
C LYS A 37 1.75 -6.38 -2.82
N TRP A 38 1.26 -5.78 -1.74
CA TRP A 38 0.86 -4.35 -1.71
C TRP A 38 2.01 -3.45 -2.12
N ARG A 39 3.21 -3.66 -1.55
CA ARG A 39 4.41 -2.89 -1.90
C ARG A 39 4.77 -3.02 -3.38
N SER A 40 4.53 -4.19 -3.99
CA SER A 40 4.78 -4.39 -5.42
C SER A 40 3.78 -3.62 -6.27
N LEU A 41 2.47 -3.77 -5.99
CA LEU A 41 1.39 -3.10 -6.72
C LEU A 41 1.49 -1.58 -6.60
N LEU A 42 1.68 -1.06 -5.39
CA LEU A 42 1.85 0.38 -5.15
C LEU A 42 3.06 0.95 -5.89
N ARG A 43 4.16 0.20 -6.05
CA ARG A 43 5.30 0.64 -6.86
C ARG A 43 4.95 0.74 -8.34
N GLN A 44 4.20 -0.23 -8.88
CA GLN A 44 3.75 -0.22 -10.28
C GLN A 44 2.77 0.94 -10.54
N ILE A 45 1.82 1.14 -9.62
CA ILE A 45 0.85 2.25 -9.66
C ILE A 45 1.57 3.61 -9.56
N LYS A 46 2.60 3.72 -8.72
CA LYS A 46 3.39 4.96 -8.58
C LYS A 46 4.04 5.39 -9.91
N LEU A 47 4.46 4.44 -10.75
CA LEU A 47 5.08 4.74 -12.05
C LEU A 47 4.13 5.47 -12.99
N VAL A 48 2.83 5.19 -12.93
CA VAL A 48 1.84 5.82 -13.81
C VAL A 48 1.16 7.06 -13.20
N SER A 49 1.46 7.38 -11.94
CA SER A 49 0.73 8.41 -11.17
C SER A 49 0.80 9.79 -11.81
N GLY A 50 1.93 10.18 -12.41
CA GLY A 50 2.03 11.46 -13.10
C GLY A 50 1.15 11.53 -14.35
N ASP A 51 0.99 10.43 -15.08
CA ASP A 51 0.13 10.37 -16.26
C ASP A 51 -1.35 10.35 -15.87
N ALA A 52 -1.69 9.60 -14.82
CA ALA A 52 -3.03 9.58 -14.26
C ALA A 52 -3.47 10.97 -13.76
N GLU A 53 -2.56 11.69 -13.09
CA GLU A 53 -2.85 13.02 -12.52
C GLU A 53 -3.10 14.10 -13.59
N GLU A 54 -2.46 14.01 -14.75
CA GLU A 54 -2.76 14.90 -15.88
C GLU A 54 -4.08 14.52 -16.57
N LYS A 55 -4.32 13.22 -16.76
CA LYS A 55 -5.50 12.73 -17.48
C LYS A 55 -6.80 12.85 -16.69
N GLN A 56 -6.79 12.72 -15.36
CA GLN A 56 -8.00 12.84 -14.53
C GLN A 56 -8.74 14.17 -14.68
N MET A 57 -8.07 15.21 -15.20
CA MET A 57 -8.69 16.52 -15.44
C MET A 57 -9.73 16.47 -16.58
N ASN A 58 -9.56 15.54 -17.52
CA ASN A 58 -10.37 15.46 -18.74
C ASN A 58 -10.95 14.05 -19.00
N ASP A 59 -10.52 13.03 -18.25
CA ASP A 59 -10.95 11.65 -18.38
C ASP A 59 -11.62 11.19 -17.07
N VAL A 60 -12.93 10.91 -17.16
CA VAL A 60 -13.76 10.52 -16.01
C VAL A 60 -13.40 9.13 -15.48
N GLU A 61 -12.98 8.22 -16.36
CA GLU A 61 -12.58 6.87 -15.96
C GLU A 61 -11.26 6.91 -15.19
N VAL A 62 -10.30 7.70 -15.68
CA VAL A 62 -9.04 7.93 -14.95
C VAL A 62 -9.28 8.65 -13.63
N LYS A 63 -10.19 9.64 -13.60
CA LYS A 63 -10.54 10.31 -12.34
C LYS A 63 -11.12 9.35 -11.32
N ARG A 64 -12.08 8.51 -11.71
CA ARG A 64 -12.65 7.46 -10.83
C ARG A 64 -11.54 6.56 -10.28
N TRP A 65 -10.66 6.09 -11.15
CA TRP A 65 -9.55 5.22 -10.76
C TRP A 65 -8.61 5.89 -9.75
N VAL A 66 -8.29 7.18 -9.93
CA VAL A 66 -7.48 7.95 -8.96
C VAL A 66 -8.21 8.09 -7.62
N ASP A 67 -9.49 8.44 -7.63
CA ASP A 67 -10.29 8.60 -6.42
C ASP A 67 -10.39 7.27 -5.64
N GLU A 68 -10.63 6.16 -6.33
CA GLU A 68 -10.67 4.81 -5.73
C GLU A 68 -9.32 4.37 -5.17
N LEU A 69 -8.23 4.63 -5.90
CA LEU A 69 -6.87 4.37 -5.42
C LEU A 69 -6.56 5.15 -4.13
N LEU A 70 -6.98 6.43 -4.06
CA LEU A 70 -6.76 7.25 -2.86
C LEU A 70 -7.53 6.69 -1.66
N LEU A 71 -8.82 6.36 -1.83
CA LEU A 71 -9.63 5.75 -0.77
C LEU A 71 -9.02 4.41 -0.30
N LEU A 72 -8.60 3.57 -1.24
CA LEU A 72 -7.94 2.30 -0.92
C LEU A 72 -6.61 2.51 -0.19
N ALA A 73 -5.85 3.54 -0.54
CA ALA A 73 -4.60 3.88 0.14
C ALA A 73 -4.84 4.37 1.58
N TYR A 74 -5.93 5.11 1.84
CA TYR A 74 -6.35 5.46 3.21
C TYR A 74 -6.69 4.19 4.03
N ASP A 75 -7.52 3.31 3.47
CA ASP A 75 -7.90 2.06 4.15
C ASP A 75 -6.66 1.18 4.42
N ALA A 76 -5.70 1.14 3.49
CA ALA A 76 -4.45 0.41 3.67
C ALA A 76 -3.56 1.03 4.76
N ASP A 77 -3.51 2.36 4.85
CA ASP A 77 -2.72 3.06 5.86
C ASP A 77 -3.27 2.80 7.27
N ASP A 78 -4.58 2.88 7.44
CA ASP A 78 -5.27 2.62 8.70
C ASP A 78 -5.03 1.19 9.19
N VAL A 79 -5.13 0.20 8.30
CA VAL A 79 -4.87 -1.21 8.63
C VAL A 79 -3.40 -1.45 9.00
N LEU A 80 -2.45 -0.77 8.35
CA LEU A 80 -1.04 -0.87 8.71
C LEU A 80 -0.74 -0.24 10.08
N GLU A 81 -1.36 0.89 10.40
CA GLU A 81 -1.24 1.50 11.73
C GLU A 81 -1.88 0.64 12.82
N GLU A 82 -3.05 0.03 12.56
CA GLU A 82 -3.67 -0.91 13.51
C GLU A 82 -2.77 -2.15 13.74
N LEU A 83 -2.22 -2.72 12.65
CA LEU A 83 -1.28 -3.83 12.74
C LEU A 83 -0.05 -3.47 13.58
N TYR A 84 0.52 -2.28 13.35
CA TYR A 84 1.68 -1.81 14.10
C TYR A 84 1.35 -1.54 15.57
N HIS A 85 0.21 -0.94 15.86
CA HIS A 85 -0.24 -0.68 17.23
C HIS A 85 -0.37 -2.01 18.01
N LYS A 86 -1.01 -3.02 17.42
CA LYS A 86 -1.14 -4.35 18.03
C LYS A 86 0.21 -5.05 18.19
N ALA A 87 1.14 -4.85 17.25
CA ALA A 87 2.51 -5.34 17.36
C ALA A 87 3.22 -4.80 18.59
N LEU A 88 3.14 -3.47 18.78
CA LEU A 88 3.76 -2.78 19.90
C LEU A 88 3.13 -3.19 21.23
N GLN A 89 1.80 -3.32 21.27
CA GLN A 89 1.08 -3.78 22.45
C GLN A 89 1.54 -5.17 22.90
N ARG A 90 1.77 -6.09 21.95
CA ARG A 90 2.26 -7.44 22.23
C ARG A 90 3.72 -7.44 22.69
N HIS A 91 4.57 -6.60 22.10
CA HIS A 91 5.97 -6.48 22.49
C HIS A 91 6.15 -5.91 23.91
N ASN A 92 5.32 -4.94 24.30
CA ASN A 92 5.48 -4.22 25.56
C ASN A 92 4.86 -4.92 26.78
N ARG A 93 4.11 -6.02 26.61
CA ARG A 93 3.44 -6.71 27.73
C ARG A 93 4.15 -8.03 28.06
N SER A 94 4.83 -8.07 29.20
CA SER A 94 5.34 -9.32 29.80
C SER A 94 4.18 -10.10 30.42
N SER A 95 3.93 -11.31 29.91
CA SER A 95 3.27 -12.43 30.60
C SER A 95 2.29 -12.07 31.73
N SER A 96 1.05 -11.63 31.43
CA SER A 96 -0.11 -12.17 32.16
C SER A 96 -1.47 -11.84 31.55
N ASP A 97 -1.78 -10.63 31.07
CA ASP A 97 -3.18 -10.30 30.75
C ASP A 97 -3.37 -9.52 29.44
N SER A 98 -3.46 -10.29 28.35
CA SER A 98 -4.32 -10.08 27.17
C SER A 98 -3.68 -10.75 25.96
N ALA A 99 -4.14 -11.95 25.60
CA ALA A 99 -3.96 -12.40 24.23
C ALA A 99 -4.65 -11.37 23.33
N THR A 100 -3.98 -10.84 22.29
CA THR A 100 -4.72 -10.31 21.14
C THR A 100 -5.72 -11.41 20.78
N SER A 101 -7.01 -11.14 20.93
CA SER A 101 -8.01 -12.20 20.78
C SER A 101 -7.84 -12.78 19.37
N SER A 102 -7.93 -14.10 19.25
CA SER A 102 -7.86 -14.77 17.94
C SER A 102 -8.82 -14.12 16.93
N SER A 103 -9.95 -13.58 17.40
CA SER A 103 -10.91 -12.82 16.58
C SER A 103 -10.29 -11.55 15.98
N GLN A 104 -9.57 -10.73 16.76
CA GLN A 104 -8.97 -9.48 16.28
C GLN A 104 -7.86 -9.69 15.25
N VAL A 105 -7.15 -10.83 15.32
CA VAL A 105 -6.16 -11.22 14.31
C VAL A 105 -6.85 -11.70 13.04
N GLN A 106 -7.95 -12.44 13.18
CA GLN A 106 -8.78 -12.87 12.05
C GLN A 106 -9.43 -11.67 11.33
N ASP A 107 -9.90 -10.66 12.09
CA ASP A 107 -10.47 -9.44 11.52
C ASP A 107 -9.42 -8.67 10.69
N LEU A 108 -8.19 -8.53 11.22
CA LEU A 108 -7.08 -7.92 10.46
C LEU A 108 -6.72 -8.73 9.21
N LEU A 109 -6.70 -10.06 9.31
CA LEU A 109 -6.45 -10.91 8.15
C LEU A 109 -7.49 -10.68 7.06
N ALA A 110 -8.77 -10.65 7.44
CA ALA A 110 -9.87 -10.42 6.50
C ALA A 110 -9.76 -9.02 5.84
N GLN A 111 -9.44 -7.99 6.62
CA GLN A 111 -9.21 -6.63 6.10
C GLN A 111 -8.04 -6.60 5.12
N ILE A 112 -6.89 -7.18 5.49
CA ILE A 112 -5.71 -7.25 4.63
C ILE A 112 -6.03 -8.00 3.33
N GLN A 113 -6.77 -9.11 3.40
CA GLN A 113 -7.17 -9.85 2.20
C GLN A 113 -8.12 -9.05 1.31
N SER A 114 -9.10 -8.35 1.89
CA SER A 114 -10.01 -7.48 1.14
C SER A 114 -9.26 -6.36 0.41
N ILE A 115 -8.37 -5.66 1.12
CA ILE A 115 -7.52 -4.61 0.54
C ILE A 115 -6.59 -5.18 -0.53
N THR A 116 -6.03 -6.38 -0.31
CA THR A 116 -5.21 -7.07 -1.32
C THR A 116 -5.98 -7.29 -2.61
N THR A 117 -7.22 -7.78 -2.53
CA THR A 117 -8.07 -7.99 -3.70
C THR A 117 -8.36 -6.68 -4.43
N ARG A 118 -8.66 -5.60 -3.70
CA ARG A 118 -8.90 -4.29 -4.32
C ARG A 118 -7.64 -3.70 -4.97
N PHE A 119 -6.45 -3.87 -4.37
CA PHE A 119 -5.21 -3.42 -5.00
C PHE A 119 -4.92 -4.16 -6.31
N VAL A 120 -5.24 -5.46 -6.38
CA VAL A 120 -5.12 -6.23 -7.62
C VAL A 120 -6.06 -5.67 -8.69
N TYR A 121 -7.31 -5.41 -8.33
CA TYR A 121 -8.29 -4.81 -9.24
C TYR A 121 -7.82 -3.45 -9.78
N ILE A 122 -7.36 -2.55 -8.91
CA ILE A 122 -6.83 -1.23 -9.30
C ILE A 122 -5.64 -1.36 -10.25
N ASP A 123 -4.74 -2.31 -10.02
CA ASP A 123 -3.58 -2.53 -10.89
C ASP A 123 -3.94 -3.14 -12.25
N GLU A 124 -4.97 -3.99 -12.29
CA GLU A 124 -5.51 -4.55 -13.53
C GLU A 124 -6.18 -3.44 -14.36
N GLU A 125 -7.10 -2.67 -13.77
CA GLU A 125 -7.83 -1.58 -14.42
C GLU A 125 -6.89 -0.48 -14.96
N LYS A 126 -5.82 -0.19 -14.23
CA LYS A 126 -4.73 0.71 -14.68
C LYS A 126 -4.23 0.36 -16.09
N SER A 127 -4.19 -0.93 -16.44
CA SER A 127 -3.73 -1.42 -17.74
C SER A 127 -4.70 -1.08 -18.88
N ASP A 128 -6.00 -1.02 -18.59
CA ASP A 128 -7.05 -0.73 -19.56
C ASP A 128 -7.17 0.78 -19.84
N LEU A 129 -6.77 1.62 -18.89
CA LEU A 129 -6.83 3.09 -18.98
C LEU A 129 -5.71 3.71 -19.86
N GLY A 130 -4.83 2.90 -20.45
CA GLY A 130 -3.74 3.36 -21.30
C GLY A 130 -2.79 4.35 -20.59
N LEU A 131 -2.65 4.22 -19.27
CA LEU A 131 -1.77 5.04 -18.44
C LEU A 131 -0.31 4.72 -18.74
N LYS A 132 0.51 5.77 -18.88
CA LYS A 132 1.93 5.63 -19.24
C LYS A 132 2.83 5.77 -18.03
N GLU A 133 3.81 4.89 -17.92
CA GLU A 133 4.85 5.01 -16.91
C GLU A 133 5.68 6.28 -17.15
N ARG A 134 5.93 7.01 -16.07
CA ARG A 134 6.89 8.12 -16.03
C ARG A 134 8.03 7.69 -15.12
N PRO A 135 9.14 7.20 -15.69
CA PRO A 135 10.29 6.85 -14.88
C PRO A 135 10.85 8.13 -14.25
N GLY A 136 10.55 8.35 -12.97
CA GLY A 136 11.25 9.33 -12.14
C GLY A 136 12.58 8.73 -11.72
N VAL A 137 13.70 9.27 -12.26
CA VAL A 137 15.14 9.25 -11.86
C VAL A 137 15.68 8.11 -10.95
N MET A 138 15.05 6.96 -10.85
CA MET A 138 15.59 5.81 -10.10
C MET A 138 16.33 4.82 -11.00
N SER A 139 16.38 5.08 -12.31
CA SER A 139 17.13 4.31 -13.29
C SER A 139 18.61 4.71 -13.41
N SER A 140 19.12 5.68 -12.65
CA SER A 140 20.51 6.17 -12.82
C SER A 140 21.49 5.83 -11.69
N LEU A 141 21.18 4.94 -10.74
CA LEU A 141 22.14 4.58 -9.66
C LEU A 141 22.48 3.09 -9.55
N VAL A 142 22.29 2.31 -10.61
CA VAL A 142 23.02 1.05 -10.75
C VAL A 142 23.98 1.22 -11.91
N SER A 143 25.19 1.69 -11.60
CA SER A 143 26.39 1.44 -12.41
C SER A 143 27.16 0.27 -11.79
N PRO A 144 27.88 -0.51 -12.63
CA PRO A 144 28.19 -1.93 -12.44
C PRO A 144 29.12 -2.25 -11.27
#